data_AF-A0A6P1HF26-F1
#
_entry.id   AF-A0A6P1HF26-F1
#
_cell.length_a   1.000
_cell.length_b   1.000
_cell.length_c   1.000
_cell.angle_alpha   90.00
_cell.angle_beta   90.00
_cell.angle_gamma   90.00
#
_symmetry.space_group_name_H-M   'P 1'
#
loop_
_entity.id
_entity.type
_entity.pdbx_description
1 polymer ?
#
loop_
_entity_poly.entity_id
_entity_poly.type
_entity_poly.pdbx_seq_one_letter_code
_entity_poly.pdbx_strand_id
1 'polypeptide(L)'
;MLYEVKKLLLTRRIKDLLEKNQITILHYIPGRVRLCSPLWKQHPEIITRLIFECKNENRIRSVTYSNETGSLLVKFDATPVTDLYQIEMWIETLGSILNGNK
;
A
#
# COMPACT_ATOMS: atom_id res chain seq x y z
N MET A 1 -12.95 -9.18 21.44
CA MET A 1 -13.25 -7.73 21.57
C MET A 1 -12.02 -6.88 21.27
N LEU A 2 -10.93 -6.95 22.06
CA LEU A 2 -9.69 -6.18 21.82
C LEU A 2 -9.09 -6.36 20.41
N TYR A 3 -9.10 -7.59 19.88
CA TYR A 3 -8.61 -7.90 18.54
C TYR A 3 -9.38 -7.16 17.43
N GLU A 4 -10.71 -7.14 17.51
CA GLU A 4 -11.56 -6.43 16.55
C GLU A 4 -11.42 -4.90 16.67
N VAL A 5 -11.22 -4.38 17.89
CA VAL A 5 -10.88 -2.96 18.10
C VAL A 5 -9.55 -2.61 17.42
N LYS A 6 -8.51 -3.45 17.59
CA LYS A 6 -7.21 -3.22 16.93
C LYS A 6 -7.34 -3.24 15.41
N LYS A 7 -8.06 -4.21 14.84
CA LYS A 7 -8.34 -4.23 13.39
C LYS A 7 -8.98 -2.94 12.91
N LEU A 8 -10.01 -2.46 13.60
CA LEU A 8 -10.71 -1.23 13.23
C LEU A 8 -9.78 -0.01 13.27
N LEU A 9 -8.89 0.08 14.27
CA LEU A 9 -7.86 1.13 14.33
C LEU A 9 -6.89 1.04 13.15
N LEU A 10 -6.41 -0.15 12.79
CA LEU A 10 -5.50 -0.34 11.66
C LEU A 10 -6.16 0.00 10.32
N THR A 11 -7.41 -0.42 10.12
CA THR A 11 -8.19 -0.06 8.93
C THR A 11 -8.33 1.44 8.81
N ARG A 12 -8.62 2.15 9.92
CA ARG A 12 -8.68 3.61 9.93
C ARG A 12 -7.34 4.24 9.57
N ARG A 13 -6.24 3.76 10.15
CA ARG A 13 -4.88 4.25 9.83
C ARG A 13 -4.52 4.07 8.35
N ILE A 14 -4.86 2.93 7.76
CA ILE A 14 -4.66 2.68 6.32
C ILE A 14 -5.47 3.68 5.51
N LYS A 15 -6.75 3.86 5.84
CA LYS A 15 -7.63 4.80 5.14
C LYS A 15 -7.06 6.22 5.17
N ASP A 16 -6.71 6.70 6.36
CA ASP A 16 -6.17 8.05 6.55
C ASP A 16 -4.85 8.24 5.77
N LEU A 17 -3.99 7.22 5.74
CA LEU A 17 -2.73 7.24 5.00
C LEU A 17 -2.96 7.32 3.48
N LEU A 18 -3.91 6.55 2.96
CA LEU A 18 -4.25 6.58 1.53
C LEU A 18 -4.85 7.94 1.13
N GLU A 19 -5.79 8.46 1.91
CA GLU A 19 -6.47 9.74 1.65
C GLU A 19 -5.47 10.90 1.66
N LYS A 20 -4.60 10.98 2.68
CA LYS A 20 -3.59 12.03 2.80
C LYS A 20 -2.63 12.07 1.61
N ASN A 21 -2.35 10.92 1.01
CA ASN A 21 -1.43 10.78 -0.13
C ASN A 21 -2.15 10.69 -1.48
N GLN A 22 -3.45 11.00 -1.50
CA GLN A 22 -4.28 10.98 -2.71
C GLN A 22 -4.20 9.62 -3.44
N ILE A 23 -4.09 8.53 -2.69
CA ILE A 23 -4.02 7.18 -3.25
C ILE A 23 -5.43 6.61 -3.33
N THR A 24 -5.87 6.34 -4.56
CA THR A 24 -7.17 5.73 -4.85
C THR A 24 -6.99 4.26 -5.23
N ILE A 25 -7.84 3.39 -4.68
CA ILE A 25 -7.96 2.00 -5.13
C ILE A 25 -8.87 1.97 -6.37
N LEU A 26 -8.29 1.79 -7.55
CA LEU A 26 -9.05 1.71 -8.81
C LEU A 26 -9.77 0.38 -8.96
N HIS A 27 -9.08 -0.72 -8.62
CA HIS A 27 -9.64 -2.07 -8.67
C HIS A 27 -9.09 -2.92 -7.53
N TYR A 28 -9.96 -3.75 -6.97
CA TYR A 28 -9.58 -4.77 -6.01
C TYR A 28 -10.29 -6.08 -6.34
N ILE A 29 -9.50 -7.15 -6.47
CA ILE A 29 -9.97 -8.54 -6.44
C ILE A 29 -8.98 -9.34 -5.57
N PRO A 30 -9.38 -10.49 -5.01
CA PRO A 30 -8.45 -11.34 -4.27
C PRO A 30 -7.16 -11.60 -5.06
N GLY A 31 -6.03 -11.22 -4.48
CA GLY A 31 -4.69 -11.39 -5.06
C GLY A 31 -4.27 -10.32 -6.08
N ARG A 32 -5.10 -9.29 -6.33
CA ARG A 32 -4.73 -8.18 -7.21
C ARG A 32 -5.38 -6.86 -6.79
N VAL A 33 -4.56 -5.84 -6.57
CA VAL A 33 -5.02 -4.47 -6.34
C VAL A 33 -4.36 -3.51 -7.34
N ARG A 34 -5.14 -2.56 -7.84
CA ARG A 34 -4.65 -1.46 -8.64
C ARG A 34 -4.84 -0.16 -7.87
N LEU A 35 -3.74 0.52 -7.63
CA LEU A 35 -3.68 1.79 -6.92
C LEU A 35 -3.32 2.90 -7.91
N CYS A 36 -3.72 4.13 -7.62
CA CYS A 36 -3.37 5.30 -8.41
C CYS A 36 -3.18 6.50 -7.50
N SER A 37 -2.19 7.34 -7.77
CA SER A 37 -2.06 8.65 -7.14
C SER A 37 -1.49 9.65 -8.14
N PRO A 38 -2.05 10.86 -8.24
CA PRO A 38 -1.48 11.93 -9.06
C PRO A 38 -0.08 12.34 -8.57
N LEU A 39 0.21 12.14 -7.27
CA LEU A 39 1.49 12.51 -6.68
C LEU A 39 2.66 11.68 -7.22
N TRP A 40 2.43 10.44 -7.64
CA TRP A 40 3.51 9.56 -8.12
C TRP A 40 4.15 10.03 -9.43
N LYS A 41 3.42 10.79 -10.25
CA LYS A 41 3.98 11.41 -11.46
C LYS A 41 4.85 12.62 -11.12
N GLN A 42 4.48 13.37 -10.09
CA GLN A 42 5.20 14.55 -9.61
C GLN A 42 6.43 14.15 -8.76
N HIS A 43 6.33 13.01 -8.09
CA HIS A 43 7.29 12.49 -7.11
C HIS A 43 7.66 11.03 -7.44
N PRO A 44 8.42 10.78 -8.53
CA PRO A 44 8.76 9.44 -9.00
C PRO A 44 9.61 8.63 -8.00
N GLU A 45 10.28 9.29 -7.07
CA GLU A 45 11.01 8.67 -5.97
C GLU A 45 10.08 7.91 -5.00
N ILE A 46 8.85 8.38 -4.80
CA ILE A 46 7.84 7.69 -3.97
C ILE A 46 7.52 6.34 -4.60
N ILE A 47 7.18 6.34 -5.90
CA ILE A 47 6.78 5.10 -6.57
C ILE A 47 7.95 4.14 -6.71
N THR A 48 9.17 4.65 -6.87
CA THR A 48 10.39 3.84 -6.91
C THR A 48 10.61 3.11 -5.58
N ARG A 49 10.46 3.81 -4.45
CA ARG A 49 10.54 3.21 -3.11
C ARG A 49 9.41 2.23 -2.86
N LEU A 50 8.17 2.57 -3.21
CA LEU A 50 7.03 1.64 -3.10
C LEU A 50 7.27 0.35 -3.87
N ILE A 51 7.76 0.44 -5.12
CA ILE A 51 8.09 -0.73 -5.93
C ILE A 51 9.19 -1.56 -5.27
N PHE A 52 10.23 -0.91 -4.74
CA PHE A 52 11.34 -1.58 -4.06
C PHE A 52 10.85 -2.37 -2.84
N GLU A 53 10.12 -1.72 -1.92
CA GLU A 53 9.58 -2.38 -0.74
C GLU A 53 8.60 -3.49 -1.11
N CYS A 54 7.75 -3.27 -2.12
CA CYS A 54 6.86 -4.31 -2.61
C CYS A 54 7.60 -5.54 -3.16
N LYS A 55 8.75 -5.36 -3.82
CA LYS A 55 9.54 -6.48 -4.34
C LYS A 55 10.24 -7.28 -3.24
N ASN A 56 10.48 -6.68 -2.07
CA ASN A 56 11.10 -7.33 -0.93
C ASN A 56 10.09 -8.00 0.01
N GLU A 57 8.78 -7.81 -0.21
CA GLU A 57 7.73 -8.44 0.57
C GLU A 57 7.37 -9.83 0.02
N ASN A 58 7.55 -10.87 0.85
CA ASN A 58 7.34 -12.27 0.48
C ASN A 58 5.93 -12.57 -0.05
N ARG A 59 4.93 -11.82 0.39
CA ARG A 59 3.54 -12.00 -0.02
C ARG A 59 3.20 -11.31 -1.34
N ILE A 60 4.11 -10.49 -1.89
CA ILE A 60 3.92 -9.83 -3.18
C ILE A 60 4.55 -10.67 -4.28
N ARG A 61 3.73 -11.05 -5.26
CA ARG A 61 4.15 -11.86 -6.42
C ARG A 61 4.70 -11.00 -7.54
N SER A 62 4.12 -9.82 -7.75
CA SER A 62 4.61 -8.89 -8.76
C SER A 62 4.09 -7.47 -8.51
N VAL A 63 4.89 -6.48 -8.91
CA VAL A 63 4.51 -5.08 -8.90
C VAL A 63 4.87 -4.44 -10.24
N THR A 64 3.96 -3.65 -10.81
CA THR A 64 4.16 -2.98 -12.10
C THR A 64 3.54 -1.59 -12.06
N TYR A 65 4.32 -0.57 -12.43
CA TYR A 65 3.86 0.81 -12.52
C TYR A 65 3.69 1.22 -13.99
N SER A 66 2.57 1.88 -14.29
CA SER A 66 2.30 2.49 -15.57
C SER A 66 2.39 4.01 -15.42
N ASN A 67 3.45 4.61 -15.97
CA ASN A 67 3.65 6.05 -15.90
C ASN A 67 2.58 6.83 -16.68
N GLU A 68 2.07 6.25 -17.78
CA GLU A 68 0.99 6.82 -18.58
C GLU A 68 -0.27 7.08 -17.73
N THR A 69 -0.67 6.07 -16.94
CA THR A 69 -1.89 6.12 -16.13
C THR A 69 -1.66 6.56 -14.69
N GLY A 70 -0.40 6.68 -14.25
CA GLY A 70 -0.06 6.94 -12.84
C GLY A 70 -0.51 5.81 -11.91
N SER A 71 -0.63 4.58 -12.42
CA SER A 71 -1.20 3.45 -11.67
C SER A 71 -0.18 2.37 -11.33
N LEU A 72 -0.29 1.84 -10.12
CA LEU A 72 0.51 0.74 -9.58
C LEU A 72 -0.37 -0.51 -9.50
N LEU A 73 0.01 -1.55 -10.22
CA LEU A 73 -0.61 -2.86 -10.15
C LEU A 73 0.21 -3.76 -9.23
N VAL A 74 -0.41 -4.28 -8.18
CA VAL A 74 0.21 -5.21 -7.24
C VAL A 74 -0.54 -6.54 -7.31
N LYS A 75 0.19 -7.64 -7.53
CA LYS A 75 -0.32 -9.00 -7.40
C LYS A 75 0.26 -9.60 -6.13
N PHE A 76 -0.58 -10.21 -5.29
CA PHE A 76 -0.19 -10.65 -3.95
C PHE A 76 -0.85 -11.98 -3.58
N ASP A 77 -0.37 -12.61 -2.51
CA ASP A 77 -0.99 -13.77 -1.90
C ASP A 77 -2.24 -13.37 -1.10
N ALA A 78 -3.41 -13.81 -1.57
CA ALA A 78 -4.71 -13.46 -1.02
C ALA A 78 -5.09 -14.25 0.24
N THR A 79 -4.22 -15.13 0.75
CA THR A 79 -4.45 -15.79 2.04
C THR A 79 -4.64 -14.73 3.14
N PRO A 80 -5.56 -14.93 4.11
CA PRO A 80 -5.75 -13.96 5.18
C PRO A 80 -4.46 -13.76 5.98
N VAL A 81 -4.09 -12.49 6.21
CA VAL A 81 -3.02 -12.14 7.15
C VAL A 81 -3.64 -12.09 8.54
N THR A 82 -3.27 -13.04 9.39
CA THR A 82 -3.81 -13.15 10.76
C THR A 82 -2.96 -12.41 11.77
N ASP A 83 -1.69 -12.16 11.44
CA ASP A 83 -0.75 -11.42 12.28
C ASP A 83 -0.94 -9.90 12.14
N LEU A 84 -1.47 -9.28 13.20
CA LEU A 84 -1.65 -7.82 13.24
C LEU A 84 -0.33 -7.07 13.30
N TYR A 85 0.73 -7.66 13.85
CA TYR A 85 2.05 -7.03 13.91
C TYR A 85 2.62 -6.84 12.50
N GLN A 86 2.48 -7.85 11.64
CA GLN A 86 2.88 -7.74 10.24
C GLN A 86 2.11 -6.62 9.50
N ILE A 87 0.81 -6.48 9.76
CA ILE A 87 -0.01 -5.40 9.18
C ILE A 87 0.45 -4.03 9.68
N GLU A 88 0.75 -3.90 10.97
CA GLU A 88 1.30 -2.68 11.56
C GLU A 88 2.64 -2.31 10.90
N MET A 89 3.56 -3.27 10.77
CA MET A 89 4.85 -3.05 10.11
C MET A 89 4.68 -2.54 8.67
N TRP A 90 3.74 -3.11 7.90
CA TRP A 90 3.45 -2.59 6.56
C TRP A 90 2.91 -1.16 6.57
N ILE A 91 2.03 -0.83 7.52
CA ILE A 91 1.51 0.54 7.65
C ILE A 91 2.63 1.52 7.99
N GLU A 92 3.55 1.17 8.89
CA GLU A 92 4.71 2.01 9.22
C GLU A 92 5.65 2.19 8.03
N THR A 93 5.97 1.11 7.31
CA THR A 93 6.81 1.18 6.10
C THR A 93 6.17 2.06 5.03
N LEU A 94 4.88 1.87 4.74
CA LEU A 94 4.14 2.73 3.81
C LEU A 94 4.11 4.18 4.31
N GLY A 95 3.89 4.38 5.61
CA GLY A 95 3.90 5.70 6.24
C GLY A 95 5.24 6.43 6.06
N SER A 96 6.35 5.73 6.25
CA SER A 96 7.71 6.26 6.07
C SER A 96 7.97 6.67 4.62
N ILE A 97 7.60 5.82 3.65
CA ILE A 97 7.80 6.10 2.22
C ILE A 97 6.97 7.31 1.78
N LEU A 98 5.70 7.35 2.18
CA LEU A 98 4.75 8.35 1.71
C LEU A 98 4.93 9.72 2.38
N ASN A 99 5.36 9.75 3.64
CA ASN A 99 5.56 11.00 4.38
C ASN A 99 7.02 11.49 4.39
N GLY A 100 7.99 10.65 4.03
CA GLY A 100 9.43 10.90 4.13
C GLY A 100 10.05 11.80 3.06
N ASN A 101 9.23 12.43 2.20
CA ASN A 101 9.67 13.41 1.19
C ASN A 101 9.30 14.85 1.56
N LYS A 102 9.27 15.17 2.86
CA LYS A 102 9.21 16.54 3.35
C LYS A 102 10.60 17.11 3.57
#